data_AF-A0A1F5NJ09-F1
#
_entry.id   AF-A0A1F5NJ09-F1
#
_cell.length_a   1.000
_cell.length_b   1.000
_cell.length_c   1.000
_cell.angle_alpha   90.00
_cell.angle_beta   90.00
_cell.angle_gamma   90.00
#
_symmetry.space_group_name_H-M   'P 1'
#
loop_
_entity.id
_entity.type
_entity.pdbx_description
1 polymer ?
#
loop_
_entity_poly.entity_id
_entity_poly.type
_entity_poly.pdbx_seq_one_letter_code
_entity_poly.pdbx_strand_id
1 'polypeptide(L)' 'MEVPYAFHQRILESPKNRDLLEGVFSDILGRSIKVTTILGGRPQRREDIANIEIAADDEIIRAAAEIFNSETVN' A
#
# COMPACT_ATOMS: atom_id res chain seq x y z
N MET A 1 4.50 3.03 -10.37
CA MET A 1 3.12 2.68 -9.95
C MET A 1 2.59 3.84 -9.14
N GLU A 2 1.42 4.37 -9.50
CA GLU A 2 0.83 5.48 -8.76
C GLU A 2 0.06 4.97 -7.55
N VAL A 3 0.21 5.62 -6.39
CA VAL A 3 -0.47 5.26 -5.14
C VAL A 3 -1.17 6.48 -4.53
N PRO A 4 -2.37 6.31 -3.96
CA PRO A 4 -3.20 7.45 -3.54
C PRO A 4 -2.73 8.14 -2.25
N TYR A 5 -1.97 7.46 -1.40
CA TYR A 5 -1.54 7.99 -0.10
C TYR A 5 -0.12 7.58 0.26
N ALA A 6 0.54 8.39 1.09
CA ALA A 6 1.92 8.17 1.53
C ALA A 6 2.09 6.87 2.33
N PHE A 7 1.06 6.44 3.06
CA PHE A 7 1.13 5.17 3.80
C PHE A 7 1.22 3.96 2.85
N HIS A 8 0.47 3.96 1.73
CA HIS A 8 0.58 2.92 0.71
C HIS A 8 1.98 2.91 0.09
N GLN A 9 2.52 4.09 -0.20
CA GLN A 9 3.88 4.22 -0.70
C GLN A 9 4.88 3.60 0.28
N ARG A 10 4.81 3.97 1.56
CA ARG A 10 5.71 3.45 2.60
C ARG A 10 5.61 1.93 2.77
N ILE A 11 4.40 1.37 2.71
CA ILE A 11 4.20 -0.08 2.83
C ILE A 11 4.79 -0.80 1.62
N LEU A 12 4.52 -0.32 0.40
CA LEU A 12 4.97 -0.95 -0.85
C LEU A 12 6.48 -0.80 -1.08
N GLU A 13 7.10 0.27 -0.58
CA GLU A 13 8.55 0.50 -0.67
C GLU A 13 9.37 -0.26 0.38
N SER A 14 8.71 -0.86 1.38
CA SER A 14 9.42 -1.70 2.35
C SER A 14 10.09 -2.88 1.62
N PRO A 15 11.34 -3.25 1.97
CA PRO A 15 12.10 -4.22 1.19
C PRO A 15 11.36 -5.54 0.93
N LYS A 16 10.74 -6.10 1.99
CA LYS A 16 9.98 -7.35 1.89
C LYS A 16 8.82 -7.27 0.90
N ASN A 17 8.04 -6.19 0.95
CA ASN A 17 6.85 -6.04 0.09
C ASN A 17 7.24 -5.71 -1.34
N ARG A 18 8.29 -4.90 -1.51
CA ARG A 18 8.86 -4.59 -2.83
C ARG A 18 9.39 -5.84 -3.50
N ASP A 19 10.17 -6.66 -2.80
CA ASP A 19 10.74 -7.89 -3.34
C ASP A 19 9.64 -8.89 -3.73
N LEU A 20 8.60 -9.02 -2.90
CA LEU A 20 7.42 -9.83 -3.23
C LEU A 20 6.71 -9.33 -4.49
N LEU A 21 6.46 -8.01 -4.58
CA LEU A 21 5.78 -7.39 -5.70
C LEU A 21 6.59 -7.52 -7.01
N GLU A 22 7.90 -7.27 -6.94
CA GLU A 22 8.82 -7.45 -8.06
C GLU A 22 8.91 -8.92 -8.49
N GLY A 23 8.88 -9.87 -7.55
CA GLY A 23 8.84 -11.30 -7.81
C GLY A 23 7.60 -11.69 -8.60
N VAL A 24 6.41 -11.32 -8.12
CA VAL A 24 5.13 -11.60 -8.80
C VAL A 24 5.11 -11.01 -10.21
N PHE A 25 5.56 -9.76 -10.39
CA PHE A 25 5.63 -9.17 -11.72
C PHE A 25 6.66 -9.85 -12.62
N SER A 26 7.78 -10.30 -12.05
CA SER A 26 8.80 -11.00 -12.82
C SER A 26 8.31 -12.36 -13.30
N ASP A 27 7.55 -13.08 -12.47
CA ASP A 27 6.94 -14.36 -12.81
C ASP A 27 5.87 -14.21 -13.91
N ILE A 28 5.02 -13.19 -13.82
CA ILE A 28 3.96 -12.93 -14.81
C ILE A 28 4.56 -12.48 -16.16
N LEU A 29 5.58 -11.62 -16.13
CA LEU A 29 6.13 -11.00 -17.34
C LEU A 29 7.34 -11.73 -17.92
N GLY A 30 7.83 -12.78 -17.25
CA GLY A 30 8.95 -13.62 -17.69
C GLY A 30 10.29 -12.89 -17.77
N ARG A 31 10.46 -11.78 -17.06
CA ARG A 31 11.69 -10.97 -17.03
C ARG A 31 11.83 -10.25 -15.70
N SER A 32 13.06 -9.88 -15.31
CA SER A 32 13.26 -9.09 -14.09
C SER A 32 12.57 -7.73 -14.19
N ILE A 33 11.71 -7.42 -13.22
CA ILE A 33 10.99 -6.15 -13.11
C ILE A 33 11.43 -5.42 -11.86
N LYS A 34 11.60 -4.10 -11.98
CA LYS A 34 11.78 -3.18 -10.85
C LYS A 34 10.58 -2.28 -10.71
N VAL A 35 10.10 -2.11 -9.48
CA VAL A 35 8.90 -1.31 -9.19
C VAL A 35 9.26 -0.13 -8.31
N THR A 36 8.84 1.06 -8.75
CA THR A 36 8.86 2.28 -7.94
C THR A 36 7.44 2.81 -7.80
N THR A 37 7.15 3.43 -6.66
CA THR A 37 5.87 4.07 -6.38
C THR A 37 5.98 5.59 -6.46
N ILE A 38 4.93 6.24 -6.92
CA ILE A 38 4.79 7.70 -6.92
C ILE A 38 3.45 8.06 -6.29
N LEU A 39 3.41 9.14 -5.52
CA LEU A 39 2.14 9.66 -5.02
C LEU A 39 1.31 10.21 -6.17
N GLY A 40 0.05 9.81 -6.21
CA GLY A 40 -0.90 10.32 -7.18
C GLY A 40 -1.18 11.80 -6.99
N GLY A 41 -1.16 12.56 -8.08
CA GLY A 41 -1.39 14.00 -8.11
C GLY A 41 -2.87 14.39 -8.00
N ARG A 42 -3.65 13.70 -7.15
CA ARG A 42 -5.07 14.02 -7.00
C ARG A 42 -5.19 15.39 -6.30
N PRO A 43 -5.94 16.37 -6.84
CA PRO A 43 -6.21 17.60 -6.11
C PRO A 43 -6.97 17.22 -4.84
N GLN A 44 -6.34 17.46 -3.68
CA GLN A 44 -6.95 17.19 -2.36
C GLN A 44 -8.28 17.93 -2.29
N ARG A 45 -9.40 17.20 -2.21
CA ARG A 45 -10.70 17.81 -1.95
C ARG A 45 -10.71 18.19 -0.47
N ARG A 46 -11.26 19.37 -0.13
CA ARG A 46 -11.31 19.85 1.27
C ARG A 46 -11.93 18.84 2.24
N GLU A 47 -12.82 18.00 1.73
CA GLU A 47 -13.47 16.87 2.42
C GLU A 47 -12.46 15.81 2.90
N ASP A 48 -11.39 15.56 2.13
CA ASP A 48 -10.33 14.59 2.48
C ASP A 48 -9.41 15.11 3.61
N ILE A 49 -9.32 16.43 3.78
CA ILE A 49 -8.51 17.09 4.83
C ILE A 49 -9.29 17.13 6.17
N ALA A 50 -10.61 17.24 6.11
CA ALA A 50 -11.49 17.34 7.28
C ALA A 50 -11.73 15.99 8.00
N ASN A 51 -11.57 14.87 7.29
CA ASN A 51 -11.72 13.51 7.84
C ASN A 51 -10.38 12.91 8.31
N ILE A 52 -9.36 13.73 8.53
CA ILE A 52 -8.14 13.32 9.22
C ILE A 52 -8.44 13.43 10.73
N GLU A 53 -9.31 12.56 11.25
CA GLU A 53 -9.07 12.13 12.62
C GLU A 53 -7.75 11.38 12.57
N ILE A 54 -6.74 11.88 13.29
CA ILE A 54 -5.49 11.16 13.52
C ILE A 54 -5.87 9.98 14.41
N ALA A 55 -6.47 8.94 13.82
CA ALA A 55 -6.56 7.64 14.45
C ALA A 55 -5.11 7.26 14.77
N ALA A 56 -4.83 7.00 16.03
CA ALA A 56 -3.49 6.62 16.46
C ALA A 56 -2.99 5.50 15.52
N ASP A 57 -1.78 5.65 14.98
CA ASP A 57 -1.21 4.81 13.90
C ASP A 57 -1.50 3.30 14.09
N ASP A 58 -1.57 2.86 15.34
CA ASP A 58 -1.86 1.49 15.77
C ASP A 58 -3.24 0.96 15.34
N GLU A 59 -4.29 1.78 15.28
CA GLU A 59 -5.63 1.32 14.92
C GLU A 59 -5.77 1.04 13.42
N ILE A 60 -5.17 1.88 12.59
CA ILE A 60 -5.15 1.68 11.13
C ILE A 60 -4.28 0.46 10.80
N ILE A 61 -3.12 0.33 11.47
CA ILE A 61 -2.25 -0.84 11.30
C ILE A 61 -2.96 -2.12 11.75
N ARG A 62 -3.68 -2.10 12.89
CA ARG A 62 -4.47 -3.24 13.38
C ARG A 62 -5.59 -3.59 12.40
N ALA A 63 -6.36 -2.61 11.94
CA ALA A 63 -7.46 -2.83 10.99
C ALA A 63 -6.96 -3.40 9.65
N ALA A 64 -5.84 -2.88 9.13
CA ALA A 64 -5.23 -3.43 7.93
C ALA A 64 -4.72 -4.86 8.17
N ALA A 65 -4.06 -5.12 9.30
CA ALA A 65 -3.60 -6.46 9.67
C ALA A 65 -4.76 -7.44 9.83
N GLU A 66 -5.91 -7.03 10.37
CA GLU A 66 -7.11 -7.87 10.47
C GLU A 66 -7.70 -8.20 9.09
N ILE A 67 -7.76 -7.25 8.16
CA ILE A 67 -8.26 -7.48 6.80
C ILE A 67 -7.36 -8.44 6.00
N PHE A 68 -6.03 -8.33 6.17
CA PHE A 68 -5.07 -9.15 5.42
C PHE A 68 -4.70 -10.47 6.11
N ASN A 69 -4.86 -10.57 7.43
CA ASN A 69 -4.61 -11.81 8.20
C ASN A 69 -5.89 -12.55 8.61
N SER A 70 -7.09 -12.08 8.24
CA SER A 70 -8.28 -12.92 8.31
C SER A 70 -8.14 -14.04 7.27
N GLU A 71 -7.49 -15.13 7.69
CA GLU A 71 -7.36 -16.38 6.97
C GLU A 71 -8.72 -16.84 6.42
N THR A 72 -8.71 -17.19 5.13
CA THR A 72 -9.24 -18.46 4.61
C THR A 72 -10.09 -19.23 5.61
N VAL A 73 -11.38 -18.91 5.65
CA VAL A 73 -12.37 -19.88 6.12
C VAL A 73 -12.44 -20.96 5.04
N ASN A 74 -12.21 -22.21 5.45
CA ASN A 74 -12.34 -23.45 4.66
C ASN A 74 -13.41 -23.41 3.57
#